data_AF-A0A9E1VFB3-F1
#
_entry.id   AF-A0A9E1VFB3-F1
#
_cell.length_a   1.000
_cell.length_b   1.000
_cell.length_c   1.000
_cell.angle_alpha   90.00
_cell.angle_beta   90.00
_cell.angle_gamma   90.00
#
_symmetry.space_group_name_H-M   'P 1'
#
loop_
_entity.id
_entity.type
_entity.pdbx_description
1 polymer ?
#
loop_
_entity_poly.entity_id
_entity_poly.type
_entity_poly.pdbx_seq_one_letter_code
_entity_poly.pdbx_strand_id
1 'polypeptide(L)'
;MKKTLLIILLCFLTINIQGQSKKESILETIEGSYDRAPNTANLAKYLNKLKSDIKNISKSFKSLRWAVSNNNRSNKKKHTQAIKNKTEVLTRNCLLSYKYAENITTKLKISSEQKQKMFSLKTEISYLYKSGESLGKTCDFLIKKPGKLTPKKFNSMVDSYQLGKEYNRLMKKTKVLLRIAITESYQ
;
A
#
# COMPACT_ATOMS: atom_id res chain seq x y z
N MET A 1 -0.33 33.23 13.68
CA MET A 1 -0.92 33.10 12.32
C MET A 1 -0.86 31.67 11.73
N LYS A 2 0.26 30.93 11.80
CA LYS A 2 0.35 29.55 11.25
C LYS A 2 -0.62 28.53 11.88
N LYS A 3 -0.95 28.70 13.17
CA LYS A 3 -1.89 27.84 13.93
C LYS A 3 -3.36 28.05 13.51
N THR A 4 -3.76 29.30 13.28
CA THR A 4 -5.11 29.67 12.84
C THR A 4 -5.40 29.21 11.41
N LEU A 5 -4.38 29.24 10.53
CA LEU A 5 -4.49 28.75 9.15
C LEU A 5 -4.69 27.22 9.08
N LEU A 6 -4.11 26.45 10.02
CA LEU A 6 -4.32 25.00 10.12
C LEU A 6 -5.73 24.67 10.62
N ILE A 7 -6.23 25.41 11.62
CA ILE A 7 -7.60 25.24 12.14
C ILE A 7 -8.60 25.53 11.04
N ILE A 8 -8.39 26.59 10.24
CA ILE A 8 -9.25 26.88 9.08
C ILE A 8 -9.15 25.76 8.03
N LEU A 9 -7.95 25.30 7.67
CA LEU A 9 -7.76 24.19 6.71
C LEU A 9 -8.39 22.87 7.19
N LEU A 10 -8.31 22.59 8.50
CA LEU A 10 -8.86 21.39 9.14
C LEU A 10 -10.37 21.47 9.36
N CYS A 11 -10.91 22.65 9.68
CA CYS A 11 -12.35 22.91 9.74
C CYS A 11 -12.98 22.80 8.34
N PHE A 12 -12.29 23.28 7.29
CA PHE A 12 -12.69 23.01 5.90
C PHE A 12 -12.60 21.52 5.55
N LEU A 13 -11.63 20.77 6.09
CA LEU A 13 -11.54 19.31 5.94
C LEU A 13 -12.72 18.59 6.61
N THR A 14 -13.16 19.01 7.80
CA THR A 14 -14.34 18.40 8.47
C THR A 14 -15.65 18.72 7.77
N ILE A 15 -15.81 19.92 7.20
CA ILE A 15 -16.98 20.32 6.40
C ILE A 15 -16.95 19.65 5.01
N ASN A 16 -15.77 19.46 4.40
CA ASN A 16 -15.60 18.75 3.14
C ASN A 16 -15.67 17.21 3.26
N ILE A 17 -15.81 16.60 4.44
CA ILE A 17 -16.07 15.15 4.50
C ILE A 17 -17.46 14.81 3.90
N GLN A 18 -18.39 15.77 3.86
CA GLN A 18 -19.66 15.65 3.12
C GLN A 18 -19.56 16.07 1.63
N GLY A 19 -18.46 16.71 1.21
CA GLY A 19 -18.32 17.34 -0.10
C GLY A 19 -16.96 17.15 -0.77
N GLN A 20 -16.18 16.12 -0.43
CA GLN A 20 -14.87 15.88 -1.03
C GLN A 20 -15.04 15.70 -2.54
N SER A 21 -14.62 16.72 -3.29
CA SER A 21 -14.50 16.64 -4.73
C SER A 21 -13.64 15.43 -5.11
N LYS A 22 -14.00 14.77 -6.21
CA LYS A 22 -13.37 13.56 -6.79
C LYS A 22 -11.84 13.62 -7.00
N LYS A 23 -11.14 14.71 -6.68
CA LYS A 23 -9.76 14.98 -7.14
C LYS A 23 -8.63 14.68 -6.13
N GLU A 24 -8.83 14.75 -4.82
CA GLU A 24 -7.75 14.49 -3.83
C GLU A 24 -8.15 13.46 -2.78
N SER A 25 -7.31 12.44 -2.61
CA SER A 25 -7.49 11.40 -1.59
C SER A 25 -6.96 11.85 -0.23
N ILE A 26 -7.57 11.37 0.85
CA ILE A 26 -7.16 11.65 2.25
C ILE A 26 -5.64 11.46 2.46
N LEU A 27 -5.02 10.48 1.78
CA LEU A 27 -3.59 10.23 1.89
C LEU A 27 -2.75 11.30 1.21
N GLU A 28 -3.18 11.84 0.07
CA GLU A 28 -2.49 12.95 -0.62
C GLU A 28 -2.50 14.21 0.25
N THR A 29 -3.62 14.51 0.90
CA THR A 29 -3.71 15.62 1.85
C THR A 29 -2.75 15.44 3.04
N ILE A 30 -2.67 14.23 3.61
CA ILE A 30 -1.76 13.94 4.72
C ILE A 30 -0.29 13.97 4.27
N GLU A 31 0.02 13.50 3.06
CA GLU A 31 1.36 13.56 2.48
C GLU A 31 1.88 15.01 2.39
N GLY A 32 1.00 15.97 2.07
CA GLY A 32 1.32 17.40 2.08
C GLY A 32 1.60 18.02 3.46
N SER A 33 1.40 17.28 4.56
CA SER A 33 1.62 17.77 5.92
C SER A 33 3.04 17.52 6.47
N TYR A 34 4.01 17.17 5.61
CA TYR A 34 5.35 16.70 5.99
C TYR A 34 6.06 17.59 7.02
N ASP A 35 6.01 18.92 6.85
CA ASP A 35 6.69 19.87 7.74
C ASP A 35 6.14 19.88 9.18
N ARG A 36 4.93 19.35 9.39
CA ARG A 36 4.23 19.38 10.69
C ARG A 36 3.99 17.98 11.24
N ALA A 37 3.76 16.99 10.39
CA ALA A 37 3.45 15.62 10.78
C ALA A 37 4.32 14.63 9.99
N PRO A 38 5.65 14.63 10.18
CA PRO A 38 6.57 13.92 9.30
C PRO A 38 6.38 12.39 9.32
N ASN A 39 6.06 11.78 10.46
CA ASN A 39 5.83 10.32 10.49
C ASN A 39 4.51 9.96 9.80
N THR A 40 3.46 10.74 10.05
CA THR A 40 2.14 10.50 9.45
C THR A 40 2.12 10.78 7.96
N ALA A 41 2.79 11.84 7.49
CA ALA A 41 2.99 12.16 6.08
C ALA A 41 3.79 11.07 5.36
N ASN A 42 4.89 10.60 5.95
CA ASN A 42 5.65 9.49 5.38
C ASN A 42 4.83 8.20 5.29
N LEU A 43 4.07 7.86 6.32
CA LEU A 43 3.17 6.70 6.27
C LEU A 43 2.17 6.83 5.13
N ALA A 44 1.51 7.99 4.99
CA ALA A 44 0.57 8.25 3.90
C ALA A 44 1.21 8.13 2.52
N LYS A 45 2.41 8.70 2.32
CA LYS A 45 3.21 8.57 1.11
C LYS A 45 3.45 7.12 0.72
N TYR A 46 3.91 6.28 1.65
CA TYR A 46 4.17 4.88 1.34
C TYR A 46 2.88 4.09 1.08
N LEU A 47 1.80 4.37 1.81
CA LEU A 47 0.49 3.78 1.52
C LEU A 47 -0.02 4.15 0.12
N ASN A 48 0.17 5.41 -0.31
CA ASN A 48 -0.13 5.85 -1.67
C ASN A 48 0.69 5.11 -2.73
N LYS A 49 1.99 4.87 -2.48
CA LYS A 49 2.85 4.10 -3.40
C LYS A 49 2.35 2.67 -3.60
N LEU A 50 1.85 2.01 -2.55
CA LEU A 50 1.31 0.64 -2.65
C LEU A 50 0.18 0.53 -3.70
N LYS A 51 -0.65 1.56 -3.85
CA LYS A 51 -1.70 1.61 -4.90
C LYS A 51 -1.09 1.48 -6.30
N SER A 52 -0.04 2.25 -6.56
CA SER A 52 0.67 2.25 -7.85
C SER A 52 1.35 0.91 -8.08
N ASP A 53 2.02 0.37 -7.06
CA ASP A 53 2.70 -0.92 -7.12
C ASP A 53 1.75 -2.04 -7.51
N ILE A 54 0.58 -2.13 -6.84
CA ILE A 54 -0.44 -3.14 -7.13
C ILE A 54 -1.00 -2.99 -8.54
N LYS A 55 -1.24 -1.76 -9.01
CA LYS A 55 -1.67 -1.49 -10.39
C LYS A 55 -0.63 -2.00 -11.40
N ASN A 56 0.65 -1.77 -11.13
CA ASN A 56 1.75 -2.19 -12.00
C ASN A 56 1.97 -3.71 -12.00
N ILE A 57 1.79 -4.37 -10.85
CA ILE A 57 1.79 -5.83 -10.73
C ILE A 57 0.61 -6.41 -11.53
N SER A 58 -0.60 -5.86 -11.37
CA SER A 58 -1.79 -6.29 -12.10
C SER A 58 -1.62 -6.20 -13.63
N LYS A 59 -1.04 -5.10 -14.13
CA LYS A 59 -0.67 -4.99 -15.56
C LYS A 59 0.27 -6.10 -16.01
N SER A 60 1.27 -6.44 -15.18
CA SER A 60 2.24 -7.50 -15.49
C SER A 60 1.61 -8.89 -15.49
N PHE A 61 0.63 -9.14 -14.62
CA PHE A 61 -0.21 -10.35 -14.67
C PHE A 61 -1.00 -10.47 -15.96
N LYS A 62 -1.55 -9.37 -16.51
CA LYS A 62 -2.23 -9.39 -17.81
C LYS A 62 -1.28 -9.80 -18.94
N SER A 63 -0.07 -9.24 -18.99
CA SER A 63 0.94 -9.65 -19.96
C SER A 63 1.37 -11.11 -19.78
N LEU A 64 1.51 -11.58 -18.54
CA LEU A 64 1.83 -12.97 -18.25
C LEU A 64 0.72 -13.91 -18.75
N ARG A 65 -0.56 -13.54 -18.60
CA ARG A 65 -1.70 -14.31 -19.11
C ARG A 65 -1.58 -14.59 -20.60
N TRP A 66 -1.28 -13.56 -21.40
CA TRP A 66 -1.06 -13.72 -22.84
C TRP A 66 0.11 -14.66 -23.16
N ALA A 67 1.23 -14.53 -22.45
CA ALA A 67 2.37 -15.43 -22.64
C ALA A 67 2.05 -16.88 -22.25
N VAL A 68 1.16 -17.08 -21.27
CA VAL A 68 0.67 -18.40 -20.87
C VAL A 68 -0.22 -19.03 -21.94
N SER A 69 -1.17 -18.25 -22.49
CA SER A 69 -2.04 -18.70 -23.59
C SER A 69 -1.24 -19.08 -24.84
N ASN A 70 -0.21 -18.29 -25.20
CA ASN A 70 0.60 -18.55 -26.39
C ASN A 70 1.74 -19.55 -26.15
N ASN A 71 1.77 -20.19 -24.97
CA ASN A 71 2.81 -21.12 -24.52
C ASN A 71 4.27 -20.66 -24.75
N ASN A 72 4.53 -19.35 -24.79
CA ASN A 72 5.85 -18.82 -25.12
C ASN A 72 6.73 -18.80 -23.86
N ARG A 73 7.70 -19.72 -23.78
CA ARG A 73 8.58 -19.90 -22.63
C ARG A 73 9.41 -18.66 -22.28
N SER A 74 9.92 -17.95 -23.28
CA SER A 74 10.73 -16.74 -23.08
C SER A 74 9.87 -15.61 -22.49
N ASN A 75 8.68 -15.38 -23.06
CA ASN A 75 7.76 -14.36 -22.58
C ASN A 75 7.20 -14.68 -21.19
N LYS A 76 6.94 -15.96 -20.88
CA LYS A 76 6.59 -16.40 -19.52
C LYS A 76 7.67 -15.95 -18.53
N LYS A 77 8.94 -16.30 -18.79
CA LYS A 77 10.07 -15.92 -17.94
C LYS A 77 10.18 -14.39 -17.79
N LYS A 78 10.12 -13.66 -18.90
CA LYS A 78 10.19 -12.18 -18.94
C LYS A 78 9.11 -11.53 -18.08
N HIS A 79 7.85 -11.93 -18.26
CA HIS A 79 6.74 -11.32 -17.52
C HIS A 79 6.70 -11.77 -16.05
N THR A 80 7.09 -13.01 -15.72
CA THR A 80 7.27 -13.44 -14.34
C THR A 80 8.37 -12.63 -13.64
N GLN A 81 9.51 -12.39 -14.29
CA GLN A 81 10.56 -11.50 -13.76
C GLN A 81 10.02 -10.08 -13.52
N ALA A 82 9.22 -9.57 -14.44
CA ALA A 82 8.61 -8.25 -14.30
C ALA A 82 7.62 -8.16 -13.14
N ILE A 83 6.91 -9.24 -12.81
CA ILE A 83 6.08 -9.33 -11.60
C ILE A 83 6.97 -9.35 -10.37
N LYS A 84 8.01 -10.21 -10.34
CA LYS A 84 8.94 -10.31 -9.21
C LYS A 84 9.51 -8.95 -8.81
N ASN A 85 10.12 -8.23 -9.76
CA ASN A 85 10.76 -6.95 -9.49
C ASN A 85 9.78 -5.92 -8.94
N LYS A 86 8.54 -5.90 -9.44
CA LYS A 86 7.50 -4.99 -8.93
C LYS A 86 6.99 -5.40 -7.55
N THR A 87 6.91 -6.70 -7.29
CA THR A 87 6.56 -7.23 -5.98
C THR A 87 7.64 -6.91 -4.94
N GLU A 88 8.92 -6.89 -5.31
CA GLU A 88 10.01 -6.43 -4.42
C GLU A 88 9.87 -4.94 -4.06
N VAL A 89 9.44 -4.10 -5.00
CA VAL A 89 9.13 -2.70 -4.71
C VAL A 89 7.95 -2.59 -3.75
N LEU A 90 6.88 -3.36 -3.99
CA LEU A 90 5.72 -3.43 -3.10
C LEU A 90 6.13 -3.81 -1.67
N THR A 91 6.90 -4.89 -1.49
CA THR A 91 7.29 -5.36 -0.16
C THR A 91 8.19 -4.36 0.56
N ARG A 92 9.11 -3.70 -0.15
CA ARG A 92 9.91 -2.58 0.41
C ARG A 92 9.02 -1.44 0.90
N ASN A 93 8.03 -1.03 0.09
CA ASN A 93 7.09 0.02 0.49
C ASN A 93 6.22 -0.43 1.68
N CYS A 94 5.82 -1.70 1.78
CA CYS A 94 5.14 -2.23 2.96
C CYS A 94 6.01 -2.13 4.23
N LEU A 95 7.30 -2.47 4.15
CA LEU A 95 8.24 -2.34 5.27
C LEU A 95 8.39 -0.88 5.71
N LEU A 96 8.48 0.04 4.76
CA LEU A 96 8.54 1.47 5.05
C LEU A 96 7.24 1.96 5.70
N SER A 97 6.07 1.59 5.17
CA SER A 97 4.79 1.87 5.82
C SER A 97 4.75 1.31 7.25
N TYR A 98 5.18 0.07 7.45
CA TYR A 98 5.22 -0.53 8.79
C TYR A 98 6.12 0.26 9.74
N LYS A 99 7.32 0.64 9.30
CA LYS A 99 8.27 1.45 10.07
C LYS A 99 7.67 2.78 10.52
N TYR A 100 6.97 3.50 9.63
CA TYR A 100 6.36 4.78 10.02
C TYR A 100 5.13 4.60 10.91
N ALA A 101 4.36 3.53 10.70
CA ALA A 101 3.29 3.17 11.63
C ALA A 101 3.84 2.82 13.02
N GLU A 102 5.00 2.15 13.11
CA GLU A 102 5.71 1.87 14.36
C GLU A 102 6.17 3.14 15.06
N ASN A 103 6.80 4.06 14.32
CA ASN A 103 7.23 5.35 14.84
C ASN A 103 6.05 6.13 15.43
N ILE A 104 4.92 6.17 14.73
CA ILE A 104 3.69 6.81 15.23
C ILE A 104 3.26 6.19 16.56
N THR A 105 3.23 4.85 16.65
CA THR A 105 2.75 4.17 17.85
C THR A 105 3.67 4.29 19.06
N THR A 106 4.97 4.42 18.82
CA THR A 106 6.00 4.39 19.87
C THR A 106 6.49 5.77 20.29
N LYS A 107 6.55 6.73 19.35
CA LYS A 107 7.17 8.05 19.58
C LYS A 107 6.15 9.15 19.84
N LEU A 108 4.94 9.04 19.30
CA LEU A 108 3.92 10.08 19.46
C LEU A 108 3.05 9.82 20.69
N LYS A 109 2.69 10.90 21.39
CA LYS A 109 1.70 10.84 22.48
C LYS A 109 0.29 10.78 21.89
N ILE A 110 -0.12 9.60 21.44
CA ILE A 110 -1.46 9.32 20.88
C ILE A 110 -2.33 8.53 21.88
N SER A 111 -3.66 8.67 21.76
CA SER A 111 -4.62 8.00 22.62
C SER A 111 -4.60 6.47 22.47
N SER A 112 -5.13 5.76 23.46
CA SER A 112 -5.30 4.29 23.40
C SER A 112 -6.12 3.85 22.18
N GLU A 113 -7.20 4.58 21.86
CA GLU A 113 -8.02 4.34 20.68
C GLU A 113 -7.20 4.51 19.38
N GLN A 114 -6.38 5.57 19.28
CA GLN A 114 -5.49 5.77 18.13
C GLN A 114 -4.47 4.64 18.02
N LYS A 115 -3.89 4.17 19.14
CA LYS A 115 -2.94 3.04 19.17
C LYS A 115 -3.59 1.75 18.66
N GLN A 116 -4.81 1.42 19.12
CA GLN A 116 -5.53 0.22 18.68
C GLN A 116 -5.82 0.25 17.17
N LYS A 117 -6.26 1.41 16.64
CA LYS A 117 -6.50 1.59 15.21
C LYS A 117 -5.20 1.50 14.40
N MET A 118 -4.10 2.02 14.93
CA MET A 118 -2.79 1.87 14.30
C MET A 118 -2.29 0.44 14.30
N PHE A 119 -2.51 -0.32 15.37
CA PHE A 119 -2.22 -1.75 15.40
C PHE A 119 -3.01 -2.48 14.31
N SER A 120 -4.31 -2.19 14.15
CA SER A 120 -5.10 -2.75 13.05
C SER A 120 -4.54 -2.39 11.67
N LEU A 121 -4.08 -1.14 11.46
CA LEU A 121 -3.45 -0.74 10.20
C LEU A 121 -2.15 -1.52 9.94
N LYS A 122 -1.27 -1.65 10.95
CA LYS A 122 -0.02 -2.43 10.88
C LYS A 122 -0.26 -3.89 10.51
N THR A 123 -1.30 -4.50 11.07
CA THR A 123 -1.69 -5.87 10.75
C THR A 123 -2.05 -6.01 9.27
N GLU A 124 -2.85 -5.10 8.72
CA GLU A 124 -3.19 -5.13 7.29
C GLU A 124 -1.96 -4.88 6.38
N ILE A 125 -1.04 -4.00 6.77
CA ILE A 125 0.25 -3.82 6.06
C ILE A 125 1.04 -5.14 6.06
N SER A 126 1.06 -5.84 7.19
CA SER A 126 1.79 -7.09 7.36
C SER A 126 1.21 -8.22 6.51
N TYR A 127 -0.12 -8.28 6.35
CA TYR A 127 -0.76 -9.24 5.45
C TYR A 127 -0.38 -8.98 4.01
N LEU A 128 -0.45 -7.73 3.56
CA LEU A 128 -0.03 -7.37 2.19
C LEU A 128 1.45 -7.68 1.94
N TYR A 129 2.32 -7.42 2.93
CA TYR A 129 3.73 -7.81 2.86
C TYR A 129 3.90 -9.32 2.68
N LYS A 130 3.23 -10.14 3.50
CA LYS A 130 3.35 -11.61 3.44
C LYS A 130 2.85 -12.17 2.10
N SER A 131 1.76 -11.63 1.58
CA SER A 131 1.24 -12.00 0.24
C SER A 131 2.22 -11.60 -0.87
N GLY A 132 2.82 -10.40 -0.78
CA GLY A 132 3.89 -9.98 -1.68
C GLY A 132 5.12 -10.90 -1.61
N GLU A 133 5.60 -11.24 -0.42
CA GLU A 133 6.77 -12.11 -0.24
C GLU A 133 6.52 -13.52 -0.84
N SER A 134 5.35 -14.10 -0.56
CA SER A 134 4.94 -15.38 -1.13
C SER A 134 4.86 -15.34 -2.65
N LEU A 135 4.29 -14.27 -3.22
CA LEU A 135 4.27 -14.05 -4.66
C LEU A 135 5.69 -13.96 -5.24
N GLY A 136 6.61 -13.25 -4.57
CA GLY A 136 8.02 -13.17 -4.96
C GLY A 136 8.68 -14.55 -5.05
N LYS A 137 8.51 -15.39 -4.02
CA LYS A 137 9.01 -16.78 -3.99
C LYS A 137 8.45 -17.63 -5.12
N THR A 138 7.14 -17.49 -5.40
CA THR A 138 6.50 -18.17 -6.54
C THR A 138 7.11 -17.71 -7.87
N CYS A 139 7.37 -16.41 -8.03
CA CYS A 139 8.01 -15.89 -9.23
C CYS A 139 9.43 -16.44 -9.41
N ASP A 140 10.24 -16.51 -8.34
CA ASP A 140 11.59 -17.08 -8.39
C ASP A 140 11.60 -18.52 -8.91
N PHE A 141 10.68 -19.35 -8.41
CA PHE A 141 10.51 -20.71 -8.90
C PHE A 141 10.18 -20.74 -10.40
N LEU A 142 9.23 -19.91 -10.84
CA LEU A 142 8.75 -19.88 -12.22
C LEU A 142 9.75 -19.25 -13.20
N ILE A 143 10.62 -18.35 -12.75
CA ILE A 143 11.73 -17.81 -13.56
C ILE A 143 12.74 -18.90 -13.87
N LYS A 144 13.04 -19.76 -12.89
CA LYS A 144 13.93 -20.92 -13.06
C LYS A 144 13.28 -22.01 -13.92
N LYS A 145 11.97 -22.23 -13.76
CA LYS A 145 11.20 -23.30 -14.43
C LYS A 145 9.96 -22.76 -15.17
N PRO A 146 10.13 -21.95 -16.24
CA PRO A 146 9.00 -21.30 -16.92
C PRO A 146 8.05 -22.28 -17.62
N GLY A 147 8.51 -23.50 -17.95
CA GLY A 147 7.65 -24.57 -18.47
C GLY A 147 6.61 -25.08 -17.45
N LYS A 148 6.81 -24.86 -16.14
CA LYS A 148 5.85 -25.20 -15.09
C LYS A 148 4.72 -24.18 -14.96
N LEU A 149 4.81 -23.03 -15.65
CA LEU A 149 3.72 -22.06 -15.73
C LEU A 149 2.70 -22.48 -16.80
N THR A 150 1.76 -23.32 -16.37
CA THR A 150 0.58 -23.74 -17.14
C THR A 150 -0.59 -22.79 -16.90
N PRO A 151 -1.65 -22.81 -17.74
CA PRO A 151 -2.89 -22.07 -17.47
C PRO A 151 -3.46 -22.35 -16.06
N LYS A 152 -3.49 -23.61 -15.65
CA LYS A 152 -3.93 -24.01 -14.29
C LYS A 152 -3.07 -23.37 -13.21
N LYS A 153 -1.74 -23.38 -13.36
CA LYS A 153 -0.83 -22.76 -12.39
C LYS A 153 -0.98 -21.24 -12.36
N PHE A 154 -1.19 -20.62 -13.51
CA PHE A 154 -1.44 -19.18 -13.61
C PHE A 154 -2.73 -18.78 -12.87
N ASN A 155 -3.85 -19.47 -13.11
CA ASN A 155 -5.11 -19.17 -12.43
C ASN A 155 -4.98 -19.35 -10.91
N SER A 156 -4.39 -20.46 -10.46
CA SER A 156 -4.11 -20.69 -9.03
C SER A 156 -3.26 -19.56 -8.41
N MET A 157 -2.28 -19.05 -9.15
CA MET A 157 -1.46 -17.91 -8.71
C MET A 157 -2.31 -16.62 -8.60
N VAL A 158 -3.18 -16.32 -9.57
CA VAL A 158 -4.07 -15.15 -9.52
C VAL A 158 -5.04 -15.25 -8.33
N ASP A 159 -5.63 -16.42 -8.11
CA ASP A 159 -6.60 -16.65 -7.03
C ASP A 159 -5.95 -16.55 -5.64
N SER A 160 -4.71 -17.04 -5.51
CA SER A 160 -3.96 -17.02 -4.25
C SER A 160 -3.50 -15.60 -3.85
N TYR A 161 -3.25 -14.72 -4.83
CA TYR A 161 -2.64 -13.41 -4.59
C TYR A 161 -3.62 -12.27 -4.89
N GLN A 162 -4.53 -12.04 -3.94
CA GLN A 162 -5.55 -10.98 -4.03
C GLN A 162 -5.06 -9.64 -3.48
N LEU A 163 -3.89 -9.18 -3.94
CA LEU A 163 -3.23 -7.96 -3.44
C LEU A 163 -4.15 -6.72 -3.47
N GLY A 164 -5.02 -6.61 -4.48
CA GLY A 164 -6.00 -5.52 -4.56
C GLY A 164 -7.05 -5.57 -3.44
N LYS A 165 -7.51 -6.77 -3.06
CA LYS A 165 -8.47 -6.96 -1.95
C LYS A 165 -7.82 -6.68 -0.60
N GLU A 166 -6.58 -7.11 -0.43
CA GLU A 166 -5.75 -6.79 0.75
C GLU A 166 -5.54 -5.29 0.89
N TYR A 167 -5.14 -4.62 -0.18
CA TYR A 167 -4.99 -3.15 -0.17
C TYR A 167 -6.30 -2.43 0.13
N ASN A 168 -7.43 -2.90 -0.41
CA ASN A 168 -8.73 -2.31 -0.08
C ASN A 168 -9.09 -2.48 1.41
N ARG A 169 -8.71 -3.59 2.05
CA ARG A 169 -8.87 -3.78 3.49
C ARG A 169 -8.00 -2.81 4.27
N LEU A 170 -6.73 -2.68 3.88
CA LEU A 170 -5.78 -1.71 4.43
C LEU A 170 -6.34 -0.27 4.35
N MET A 171 -6.88 0.12 3.20
CA MET A 171 -7.40 1.47 2.98
C MET A 171 -8.61 1.81 3.86
N LYS A 172 -9.39 0.82 4.30
CA LYS A 172 -10.49 1.06 5.26
C LYS A 172 -9.98 1.45 6.66
N LYS A 173 -8.71 1.19 6.96
CA LYS A 173 -8.09 1.46 8.26
C LYS A 173 -7.33 2.79 8.34
N THR A 174 -7.14 3.49 7.21
CA THR A 174 -6.31 4.72 7.15
C THR A 174 -6.98 5.97 7.69
N LYS A 175 -8.30 5.94 7.98
CA LYS A 175 -9.03 7.11 8.53
C LYS A 175 -8.43 7.63 9.84
N VAL A 176 -7.77 6.78 10.62
CA VAL A 176 -7.10 7.18 11.88
C VAL A 176 -5.96 8.19 11.63
N LEU A 177 -5.34 8.16 10.45
CA LEU A 177 -4.18 8.98 10.12
C LEU A 177 -4.48 10.48 10.15
N LEU A 178 -5.70 10.90 9.81
CA LEU A 178 -6.09 12.31 9.93
C LEU A 178 -5.98 12.82 11.36
N ARG A 179 -6.53 12.06 12.33
CA ARG A 179 -6.48 12.44 13.75
C ARG A 179 -5.03 12.42 14.27
N ILE A 180 -4.23 11.45 13.82
CA ILE A 180 -2.83 11.33 14.24
C ILE A 180 -1.98 12.46 13.66
N ALA A 181 -2.19 12.84 12.40
CA ALA A 181 -1.47 13.97 11.78
C ALA A 181 -1.70 15.26 12.58
N ILE A 182 -2.94 15.49 13.03
CA ILE A 182 -3.27 16.61 13.91
C ILE A 182 -2.50 16.49 15.22
N THR A 183 -2.56 15.33 15.88
CA THR A 183 -1.82 15.09 17.14
C THR A 183 -0.33 15.32 16.99
N GLU A 184 0.29 14.82 15.91
CA GLU A 184 1.71 14.99 15.62
C GLU A 184 2.05 16.47 15.40
N SER A 185 1.19 17.22 14.70
CA SER A 185 1.44 18.64 14.39
C SER A 185 1.45 19.59 15.59
N TYR A 186 0.97 19.14 16.75
CA TYR A 186 0.94 19.90 18.00
C TYR A 186 2.00 19.45 19.02
N GLN A 187 2.81 18.44 18.67
CA GLN A 187 3.92 17.94 19.49
C GLN A 187 5.24 18.53 18.98
#